data_AF-A0A7Y2W9N1-F1
#
_entry.id   AF-A0A7Y2W9N1-F1
#
_cell.length_a   1.000
_cell.length_b   1.000
_cell.length_c   1.000
_cell.angle_alpha   90.00
_cell.angle_beta   90.00
_cell.angle_gamma   90.00
#
_symmetry.space_group_name_H-M   'P 1'
#
loop_
_entity.id
_entity.type
_entity.pdbx_description
1 polymer ?
#
loop_
_entity_poly.entity_id
_entity_poly.type
_entity_poly.pdbx_seq_one_letter_code
_entity_poly.pdbx_strand_id
1 'polypeptide(L)'
;MSSNASQNSASRETKGFVMLRGAMVMISFRDSLFDAANRAGVTPNEYCLQAAAEKLWASGRQFAGVFAPGDTDLNKAGGRN
;
A
#
# COMPACT_ATOMS: atom_id res chain seq x y z
N MET A 1 -13.23 41.31 -15.83
CA MET A 1 -12.02 40.49 -15.66
C MET A 1 -12.41 39.27 -14.85
N SER A 2 -12.77 38.18 -15.53
CA SER A 2 -13.28 36.97 -14.90
C SER A 2 -12.10 36.11 -14.45
N SER A 3 -11.89 35.99 -13.14
CA SER A 3 -10.84 35.18 -12.55
C SER A 3 -11.16 33.70 -12.76
N ASN A 4 -10.53 33.12 -13.78
CA ASN A 4 -10.58 31.70 -14.09
C ASN A 4 -9.70 30.93 -13.08
N ALA A 5 -10.17 30.83 -11.83
CA ALA A 5 -9.60 29.91 -10.85
C ALA A 5 -10.16 28.50 -11.09
N SER A 6 -9.91 27.98 -12.29
CA SER A 6 -10.26 26.62 -12.66
C SER A 6 -9.34 25.66 -11.90
N GLN A 7 -9.91 25.04 -10.88
CA GLN A 7 -9.75 23.62 -10.57
C GLN A 7 -8.30 23.12 -10.44
N ASN A 8 -7.65 23.44 -9.32
CA ASN A 8 -6.55 22.61 -8.83
C ASN A 8 -6.98 21.87 -7.55
N SER A 9 -8.12 21.19 -7.63
CA SER A 9 -8.58 20.22 -6.64
C SER A 9 -8.16 18.81 -7.08
N ALA A 10 -6.86 18.62 -7.35
CA ALA A 10 -6.29 17.28 -7.28
C ALA A 10 -6.44 16.86 -5.81
N SER A 11 -7.43 16.03 -5.54
CA SER A 11 -7.75 15.55 -4.19
C SER A 11 -6.47 15.00 -3.58
N ARG A 12 -5.89 15.72 -2.60
CA ARG A 12 -4.72 15.25 -1.87
C ARG A 12 -5.17 13.99 -1.14
N GLU A 13 -4.72 12.83 -1.62
CA GLU A 13 -5.00 11.55 -0.98
C GLU A 13 -4.69 11.68 0.53
N THR A 14 -5.65 11.30 1.35
CA THR A 14 -5.57 11.48 2.81
C THR A 14 -5.31 10.12 3.44
N LYS A 15 -4.37 10.06 4.40
CA LYS A 15 -4.05 8.83 5.12
C LYS A 15 -5.22 8.41 6.01
N GLY A 16 -5.51 7.11 6.02
CA GLY A 16 -6.50 6.49 6.90
C GLY A 16 -5.86 5.39 7.77
N PHE A 17 -6.37 5.21 8.98
CA PHE A 17 -5.96 4.10 9.84
C PHE A 17 -6.72 2.82 9.46
N VAL A 18 -6.01 1.69 9.44
CA VAL A 18 -6.61 0.36 9.33
C VAL A 18 -6.52 -0.31 10.68
N MET A 19 -7.67 -0.60 11.29
CA MET A 19 -7.77 -1.36 12.55
C MET A 19 -8.40 -2.72 12.25
N LEU A 20 -7.58 -3.75 12.07
CA LEU A 20 -8.05 -5.14 11.90
C LEU A 20 -8.48 -5.71 13.26
N ARG A 21 -9.72 -5.43 13.67
CA ARG A 21 -10.31 -6.00 14.89
C ARG A 21 -10.47 -7.52 14.74
N GLY A 22 -10.02 -8.27 15.75
CA GLY A 22 -10.30 -9.71 15.87
C GLY A 22 -9.30 -10.65 15.18
N ALA A 23 -8.11 -10.17 14.79
CA ALA A 23 -7.10 -11.02 14.18
C ALA A 23 -6.48 -12.01 15.21
N MET A 24 -6.98 -13.24 15.23
CA MET A 24 -6.29 -14.40 15.82
C MET A 24 -5.83 -15.31 14.68
N VAL A 25 -4.53 -15.53 14.59
CA VAL A 25 -3.90 -16.35 13.56
C VAL A 25 -3.20 -17.55 14.18
N MET A 26 -2.93 -18.56 13.36
CA MET A 26 -2.11 -19.69 13.77
C MET A 26 -0.70 -19.22 14.13
N ILE A 27 -0.10 -19.79 15.17
CA ILE A 27 1.25 -19.41 15.63
C ILE A 27 2.28 -19.60 14.50
N SER A 28 2.22 -20.71 13.77
CA SER A 28 3.12 -20.97 12.64
C SER A 28 3.02 -19.90 11.54
N PHE A 29 1.82 -19.38 11.29
CA PHE A 29 1.63 -18.26 10.37
C PHE A 29 2.25 -16.98 10.92
N ARG A 30 2.04 -16.69 12.21
CA ARG A 30 2.66 -15.53 12.87
C ARG A 30 4.18 -15.61 12.75
N ASP A 31 4.80 -16.74 13.07
CA ASP A 31 6.26 -16.87 13.02
C ASP A 31 6.80 -16.67 11.60
N SER A 32 6.12 -17.27 10.61
CA SER A 32 6.47 -17.11 9.19
C SER A 32 6.31 -15.67 8.71
N LEU A 33 5.25 -14.97 9.15
CA LEU A 33 5.01 -13.57 8.83
C LEU A 33 6.11 -12.68 9.41
N PHE A 34 6.50 -12.90 10.66
CA PHE A 34 7.52 -12.10 11.31
C PHE A 34 8.91 -12.35 10.68
N ASP A 35 9.26 -13.60 10.36
CA ASP A 35 10.49 -13.91 9.63
C ASP A 35 10.51 -13.23 8.25
N ALA A 36 9.42 -13.32 7.48
CA ALA A 36 9.32 -12.69 6.17
C ALA A 36 9.43 -11.16 6.25
N ALA A 37 8.75 -10.53 7.22
CA ALA A 37 8.83 -9.08 7.45
C ALA A 37 10.24 -8.65 7.83
N ASN A 38 10.90 -9.40 8.72
CA ASN A 38 12.30 -9.14 9.11
C ASN A 38 13.26 -9.23 7.92
N ARG A 39 13.12 -10.26 7.07
CA ARG A 39 13.95 -10.42 5.86
C ARG A 39 13.74 -9.32 4.85
N ALA A 40 12.51 -8.81 4.76
CA ALA A 40 12.16 -7.67 3.91
C ALA A 40 12.56 -6.31 4.53
N GLY A 41 13.01 -6.28 5.79
CA GLY A 41 13.40 -5.05 6.49
C GLY A 41 12.24 -4.12 6.80
N VAL A 42 11.02 -4.65 6.94
CA VAL A 42 9.79 -3.89 7.19
C VAL A 42 9.04 -4.43 8.42
N THR A 43 8.12 -3.64 8.96
CA THR A 43 7.25 -4.10 10.05
C THR A 43 6.24 -5.16 9.56
N PRO A 44 5.75 -6.07 10.41
CA PRO A 44 4.71 -7.04 10.01
C PRO A 44 3.44 -6.37 9.48
N ASN A 45 3.09 -5.18 9.99
CA ASN A 45 1.97 -4.41 9.49
C ASN A 45 2.21 -3.93 8.06
N GLU A 46 3.40 -3.39 7.77
CA GLU A 46 3.76 -2.96 6.42
C GLU A 46 3.76 -4.13 5.45
N TYR A 47 4.35 -5.26 5.87
CA TYR A 47 4.36 -6.49 5.08
C TYR A 47 2.94 -6.95 4.71
N CYS A 48 2.02 -7.00 5.69
CA CYS A 48 0.63 -7.37 5.46
C CYS A 48 -0.08 -6.41 4.50
N LEU A 49 0.11 -5.11 4.66
CA LEU A 49 -0.53 -4.10 3.82
C LEU A 49 -0.01 -4.16 2.38
N GLN A 50 1.28 -4.39 2.19
CA GLN A 50 1.87 -4.56 0.88
C GLN A 50 1.37 -5.82 0.18
N ALA A 51 1.36 -6.96 0.89
CA ALA A 51 0.81 -8.21 0.36
C ALA A 51 -0.71 -8.11 0.04
N ALA A 52 -1.46 -7.33 0.81
CA ALA A 52 -2.86 -7.04 0.50
C ALA A 52 -2.99 -6.16 -0.76
N ALA A 53 -2.14 -5.13 -0.88
CA ALA A 53 -2.13 -4.23 -2.03
C ALA A 53 -1.85 -4.96 -3.35
N GLU A 54 -0.89 -5.88 -3.36
CA GLU A 54 -0.59 -6.74 -4.51
C GLU A 54 -1.83 -7.52 -4.98
N LYS A 55 -2.57 -8.11 -4.03
CA LYS A 55 -3.83 -8.82 -4.34
C LYS A 55 -4.90 -7.88 -4.87
N LEU A 56 -5.00 -6.66 -4.33
CA LEU A 56 -5.97 -5.67 -4.79
C LEU A 56 -5.67 -5.19 -6.22
N TRP A 57 -4.40 -4.94 -6.59
CA TRP A 57 -4.06 -4.64 -8.00
C TRP A 57 -4.33 -5.82 -8.92
N ALA A 58 -3.97 -7.04 -8.51
CA ALA A 58 -4.25 -8.23 -9.30
C ALA A 58 -5.76 -8.40 -9.55
N SER A 59 -6.60 -7.88 -8.65
CA SER A 59 -8.07 -7.84 -8.82
C SER A 59 -8.59 -6.63 -9.62
N GLY A 60 -7.72 -5.77 -10.14
CA GLY A 60 -8.07 -4.60 -10.96
C GLY A 60 -8.41 -3.33 -10.17
N ARG A 61 -8.15 -3.28 -8.86
CA ARG A 61 -8.40 -2.07 -8.05
C ARG A 61 -7.28 -1.06 -8.24
N GLN A 62 -7.64 0.22 -8.25
CA GLN A 62 -6.70 1.34 -8.37
C GLN A 62 -6.73 2.20 -7.11
N PHE A 63 -5.56 2.56 -6.62
CA PHE A 63 -5.31 3.46 -5.50
C PHE A 63 -3.93 4.08 -5.69
N ALA A 64 -3.66 5.26 -5.13
CA ALA A 64 -2.46 6.03 -5.50
C ALA A 64 -1.17 5.48 -4.86
N GLY A 65 -1.27 4.73 -3.77
CA GLY A 65 -0.17 3.97 -3.17
C GLY A 65 -0.60 3.34 -1.85
N VAL A 66 0.29 2.59 -1.20
CA VAL A 66 -0.02 1.89 0.07
C VAL A 66 0.30 2.75 1.28
N PHE A 67 1.50 3.34 1.31
CA PHE A 67 1.99 4.24 2.37
C PHE A 67 2.25 5.65 1.85
N ALA A 68 2.65 5.74 0.57
CA ALA A 68 2.90 6.99 -0.14
C ALA A 68 2.49 6.85 -1.62
N PRO A 69 2.05 7.93 -2.27
CA PRO A 69 1.73 7.88 -3.70
C PRO A 69 2.91 7.36 -4.54
N GLY A 70 2.65 6.38 -5.40
CA GLY A 70 3.63 5.79 -6.32
C GLY A 70 4.60 4.76 -5.72
N ASP A 71 4.44 4.36 -4.45
CA ASP A 71 5.26 3.33 -3.81
C ASP A 71 5.15 1.94 -4.45
N THR A 72 4.19 1.79 -5.34
CA THR A 72 3.70 0.50 -5.84
C THR A 72 3.48 0.47 -7.34
N ASP A 73 4.02 1.48 -8.02
CA ASP A 73 4.26 1.40 -9.45
C ASP A 73 5.21 0.23 -9.72
N LEU A 74 4.63 -0.95 -9.96
CA LEU A 74 5.25 -2.16 -10.51
C LEU A 74 6.08 -1.84 -11.78
N ASN A 75 5.82 -0.69 -12.41
CA ASN A 75 6.53 -0.19 -13.59
C ASN A 75 7.95 0.36 -13.30
N LYS A 76 8.35 0.57 -12.04
CA LYS A 76 9.72 1.04 -11.71
C LYS A 76 10.76 -0.07 -11.55
N ALA A 77 10.34 -1.34 -11.39
CA ALA A 77 11.28 -2.45 -11.21
C ALA A 77 11.77 -3.11 -12.52
N GLY A 78 11.19 -2.74 -13.68
CA GLY A 78 11.48 -3.35 -14.98
C GLY A 78 12.00 -2.42 -16.08
N GLY A 79 12.17 -1.12 -15.82
CA GLY A 79 12.63 -0.14 -16.80
C GLY A 79 14.12 0.16 -16.71
N ARG A 80 14.98 -0.82 -17.03
CA ARG A 80 16.35 -0.51 -17.48
C ARG A 80 16.28 -0.30 -18.99
N ASN A 81 16.52 0.94 -19.42
CA ASN A 81 16.98 1.21 -20.78
C ASN A 81 18.37 0.62 -20.97
#